data_AF-A0A2N2HU84-F1
#
_entry.id   AF-A0A2N2HU84-F1
#
_cell.length_a   1.000
_cell.length_b   1.000
_cell.length_c   1.000
_cell.angle_alpha   90.00
_cell.angle_beta   90.00
_cell.angle_gamma   90.00
#
_symmetry.space_group_name_H-M   'P 1'
#
loop_
_entity.id
_entity.type
_entity.pdbx_description
1 polymer ?
#
loop_
_entity_poly.entity_id
_entity_poly.type
_entity_poly.pdbx_seq_one_letter_code
_entity_poly.pdbx_strand_id
1 'polypeptide(L)'
;MPPLYRSPPLLACSAVAFAALLAIGFLPLFGGPGYESALAAGLVLPSLAAIVAALGGKDASILPSAAFVRGLEGALMLSVVALVVTLIHGLRAGFCDAGSGLAIFALGPAIGSVMGACWGFVLGQVVPFSLSRRLRVTLLLALSLLGPFVGVLLSLFRFYTSPMVFAYDPFFGFFSGTIYDTDVTDSLFTLLTYRAGSVATVVAVGGAAFFITRNDAGRLRFSQSRHPGVLWMTAAAAVASLIVTAEGSRLGHWHTADSIADTLGATVLDERCEVIYPRAVDAQTAKLLLHDCSTQSRQVIAALGVESAPRVRVYMFANPGQKRELTGAGGTSVAKPWRKEVYVHLDEYPHPILG
;
A
#
# COMPACT_ATOMS: atom_id res chain seq x y z
N MET A 1 -9.35 -27.86 18.52
CA MET A 1 -8.19 -27.41 17.70
C MET A 1 -6.92 -27.53 18.53
N PRO A 2 -5.76 -27.91 17.95
CA PRO A 2 -4.49 -27.90 18.68
C PRO A 2 -4.14 -26.47 19.12
N PRO A 3 -3.33 -26.27 20.18
CA PRO A 3 -2.92 -24.93 20.60
C PRO A 3 -2.06 -24.25 19.52
N LEU A 4 -2.06 -22.91 19.50
CA LEU A 4 -1.48 -22.09 18.40
C LEU A 4 -0.03 -22.44 18.10
N TYR A 5 0.76 -22.55 19.17
CA TYR A 5 2.19 -22.88 19.13
C TYR A 5 2.52 -24.30 18.64
N ARG A 6 1.51 -25.17 18.45
CA ARG A 6 1.69 -26.52 17.87
C ARG A 6 1.19 -26.62 16.44
N SER A 7 0.76 -25.52 15.81
CA SER A 7 0.27 -25.57 14.44
C SER A 7 1.45 -25.62 13.44
N PRO A 8 1.60 -26.69 12.64
CA PRO A 8 2.69 -26.80 11.68
C PRO A 8 2.79 -25.64 10.67
N PRO A 9 1.68 -25.12 10.08
CA PRO A 9 1.80 -24.02 9.12
C PRO A 9 2.29 -22.73 9.78
N LEU A 10 1.88 -22.44 11.02
CA LEU A 10 2.36 -21.26 11.75
C LEU A 10 3.84 -21.42 12.08
N LEU A 11 4.27 -22.57 12.61
CA LEU A 11 5.68 -22.80 12.93
C LEU A 11 6.58 -22.65 11.70
N ALA A 12 6.18 -23.23 10.57
CA ALA A 12 6.91 -23.10 9.32
C ALA A 12 6.96 -21.63 8.84
N CYS A 13 5.81 -20.94 8.83
CA CYS A 13 5.75 -19.53 8.42
C CYS A 13 6.51 -18.61 9.37
N SER A 14 6.48 -18.85 10.68
CA SER A 14 7.26 -18.11 11.67
C SER A 14 8.75 -18.32 11.48
N ALA A 15 9.18 -19.56 11.19
CA ALA A 15 10.58 -19.84 10.86
C ALA A 15 11.03 -19.12 9.58
N VAL A 16 10.19 -19.10 8.54
CA VAL A 16 10.46 -18.36 7.30
C VAL A 16 10.52 -16.85 7.57
N ALA A 17 9.55 -16.28 8.29
CA ALA A 17 9.53 -14.87 8.66
C ALA A 17 10.78 -14.48 9.46
N PHE A 18 11.12 -15.29 10.47
CA PHE A 18 12.31 -15.10 11.28
C PHE A 18 13.58 -15.13 10.43
N ALA A 19 13.78 -16.17 9.63
CA ALA A 19 14.99 -16.31 8.81
C ALA A 19 15.13 -15.18 7.77
N ALA A 20 14.03 -14.82 7.09
CA ALA A 20 14.04 -13.77 6.08
C ALA A 20 14.36 -12.40 6.69
N LEU A 21 13.68 -12.02 7.78
CA LEU A 21 13.90 -10.73 8.43
C LEU A 21 15.24 -10.65 9.15
N LEU A 22 15.71 -11.77 9.73
CA LEU A 22 17.03 -11.85 10.33
C LEU A 22 18.11 -11.61 9.27
N ALA A 23 17.99 -12.22 8.10
CA ALA A 23 18.93 -12.03 7.00
C ALA A 23 18.90 -10.58 6.47
N ILE A 24 17.70 -10.02 6.26
CA ILE A 24 17.53 -8.65 5.75
C ILE A 24 18.10 -7.62 6.73
N GLY A 25 17.97 -7.81 8.04
CA GLY A 25 18.47 -6.86 9.04
C GLY A 25 20.00 -6.74 9.13
N PHE A 26 20.77 -7.50 8.34
CA PHE A 26 22.20 -7.29 8.14
C PHE A 26 22.54 -6.32 7.00
N LEU A 27 21.58 -6.02 6.12
CA LEU A 27 21.76 -5.03 5.08
C LEU A 27 21.78 -3.61 5.68
N PRO A 28 22.60 -2.69 5.12
CA PRO A 28 22.53 -1.27 5.49
C PRO A 28 21.08 -0.75 5.38
N LEU A 29 20.68 0.16 6.28
CA LEU A 29 19.32 0.71 6.43
C LEU A 29 18.26 -0.22 7.06
N PHE A 30 18.45 -1.53 7.07
CA PHE A 30 17.48 -2.48 7.66
C PHE A 30 17.82 -2.88 9.11
N GLY A 31 18.84 -2.26 9.70
CA GLY A 31 19.44 -2.64 10.98
C GLY A 31 18.60 -2.36 12.23
N GLY A 32 17.31 -2.07 12.14
CA GLY A 32 16.48 -1.79 13.31
C GLY A 32 15.03 -1.51 12.95
N PRO A 33 14.18 -1.13 13.93
CA PRO A 33 12.82 -0.66 13.64
C PRO A 33 12.91 0.68 12.90
N GLY A 34 12.55 0.66 11.61
CA GLY A 34 12.62 1.79 10.70
C GLY A 34 11.69 1.59 9.52
N TYR A 35 11.63 2.57 8.62
CA TYR A 35 10.75 2.52 7.46
C TYR A 35 11.08 1.34 6.53
N GLU A 36 12.36 1.11 6.26
CA GLU A 36 12.85 0.09 5.34
C GLU A 36 12.57 -1.32 5.87
N SER A 37 12.85 -1.57 7.15
CA SER A 37 12.56 -2.86 7.77
C SER A 37 11.07 -3.14 7.89
N ALA A 38 10.25 -2.10 8.12
CA ALA A 38 8.80 -2.21 8.10
C ALA A 38 8.27 -2.53 6.68
N LEU A 39 8.79 -1.88 5.64
CA LEU A 39 8.43 -2.17 4.26
C LEU A 39 8.82 -3.59 3.85
N ALA A 40 10.03 -4.04 4.18
CA ALA A 40 10.48 -5.41 3.93
C ALA A 40 9.59 -6.45 4.64
N ALA A 41 9.25 -6.21 5.92
CA ALA A 41 8.30 -7.04 6.63
C ALA A 41 6.91 -7.00 5.98
N GLY A 42 6.47 -5.84 5.47
CA GLY A 42 5.20 -5.66 4.78
C GLY A 42 5.10 -6.46 3.48
N LEU A 43 6.22 -6.70 2.79
CA LEU A 43 6.25 -7.54 1.59
C LEU A 43 6.21 -9.05 1.89
N VAL A 44 6.65 -9.46 3.10
CA VAL A 44 6.79 -10.88 3.47
C VAL A 44 5.61 -11.38 4.31
N LEU A 45 5.26 -10.67 5.38
CA LEU A 45 4.32 -11.16 6.40
C LEU A 45 2.90 -11.39 5.90
N PRO A 46 2.29 -10.54 5.04
CA PRO A 46 0.92 -10.75 4.57
C PRO A 46 0.75 -12.06 3.82
N SER A 47 1.72 -12.44 2.98
CA SER A 47 1.74 -13.71 2.26
C SER A 47 1.80 -14.90 3.21
N LEU A 48 2.65 -14.83 4.23
CA LEU A 48 2.77 -15.87 5.25
C LEU A 48 1.51 -15.99 6.11
N ALA A 49 0.92 -14.85 6.51
CA ALA A 49 -0.33 -14.83 7.26
C ALA A 49 -1.52 -15.37 6.45
N ALA A 50 -1.57 -15.08 5.14
CA ALA A 50 -2.55 -15.67 4.23
C ALA A 50 -2.41 -17.20 4.17
N ILE A 51 -1.19 -17.72 4.06
CA ILE A 51 -0.93 -19.17 4.08
C ILE A 51 -1.40 -19.80 5.39
N VAL A 52 -1.05 -19.20 6.54
CA VAL A 52 -1.45 -19.72 7.86
C VAL A 52 -2.97 -19.75 7.99
N ALA A 53 -3.67 -18.66 7.63
CA ALA A 53 -5.12 -18.59 7.72
C ALA A 53 -5.82 -19.56 6.75
N ALA A 54 -5.36 -19.64 5.49
CA ALA A 54 -5.89 -20.52 4.46
C ALA A 54 -5.77 -22.00 4.85
N LEU A 55 -4.60 -22.41 5.37
CA LEU A 55 -4.37 -23.78 5.82
C LEU A 55 -5.03 -24.07 7.17
N GLY A 56 -5.30 -23.06 7.99
CA GLY A 56 -6.07 -23.17 9.23
C GLY A 56 -7.53 -23.55 8.98
N GLY A 57 -8.11 -23.06 7.88
CA GLY A 57 -9.48 -23.39 7.43
C GLY A 57 -9.61 -24.65 6.58
N LYS A 58 -8.57 -25.51 6.51
CA LYS A 58 -8.58 -26.71 5.66
C LYS A 58 -9.51 -27.81 6.15
N ASP A 59 -9.90 -27.80 7.42
CA ASP A 59 -10.79 -28.79 8.04
C ASP A 59 -12.24 -28.29 8.00
N ALA A 60 -13.14 -29.10 7.45
CA ALA A 60 -14.54 -28.74 7.23
C ALA A 60 -15.32 -28.68 8.55
N SER A 61 -14.85 -29.39 9.57
CA SER A 61 -15.48 -29.46 10.89
C SER A 61 -15.33 -28.18 11.70
N ILE A 62 -14.38 -27.31 11.33
CA ILE A 62 -14.11 -26.07 12.04
C ILE A 62 -15.10 -24.99 11.59
N LEU A 63 -15.76 -24.36 12.56
CA LEU A 63 -16.64 -23.22 12.32
C LEU A 63 -15.86 -22.08 11.61
N PRO A 64 -16.43 -21.45 10.56
CA PRO A 64 -15.75 -20.37 9.85
C PRO A 64 -15.32 -19.20 10.75
N SER A 65 -16.16 -18.78 11.70
CA SER A 65 -15.80 -17.76 12.68
C SER A 65 -14.58 -18.13 13.53
N ALA A 66 -14.47 -19.39 13.95
CA ALA A 66 -13.34 -19.88 14.72
C ALA A 66 -12.07 -19.98 13.86
N ALA A 67 -12.20 -20.37 12.58
CA ALA A 67 -11.10 -20.34 11.63
C ALA A 67 -10.60 -18.92 11.34
N PHE A 68 -11.52 -17.93 11.28
CA PHE A 68 -11.18 -16.53 11.10
C PHE A 68 -10.37 -15.99 12.28
N VAL A 69 -10.87 -16.14 13.52
CA VAL A 69 -10.16 -15.74 14.74
C VAL A 69 -8.79 -16.41 14.80
N ARG A 70 -8.71 -17.68 14.44
CA ARG A 70 -7.45 -18.41 14.41
C ARG A 70 -6.44 -17.86 13.39
N GLY A 71 -6.93 -17.42 12.23
CA GLY A 71 -6.10 -16.72 11.24
C GLY A 71 -5.53 -15.41 11.79
N LEU A 72 -6.35 -14.64 12.51
CA LEU A 72 -5.91 -13.40 13.16
C LEU A 72 -4.86 -13.64 14.24
N GLU A 73 -5.05 -14.63 15.11
CA GLU A 73 -4.04 -15.02 16.10
C GLU A 73 -2.70 -15.39 15.43
N GLY A 74 -2.75 -16.11 14.31
CA GLY A 74 -1.58 -16.45 13.51
C GLY A 74 -0.87 -15.24 12.93
N ALA A 75 -1.61 -14.28 12.37
CA ALA A 75 -1.08 -13.02 11.85
C ALA A 75 -0.42 -12.16 12.94
N LEU A 76 -1.07 -12.05 14.11
CA LEU A 76 -0.52 -11.35 15.27
C LEU A 76 0.79 -12.01 15.75
N MET A 77 0.82 -13.33 15.82
CA MET A 77 2.04 -14.06 16.21
C MET A 77 3.18 -13.85 15.21
N LEU A 78 2.90 -13.87 13.91
CA LEU A 78 3.90 -13.55 12.87
C LEU A 78 4.41 -12.11 13.00
N SER A 79 3.53 -11.15 13.29
CA SER A 79 3.89 -9.76 13.54
C SER A 79 4.78 -9.60 14.77
N VAL A 80 4.49 -10.32 15.85
CA VAL A 80 5.32 -10.33 17.07
C VAL A 80 6.71 -10.92 16.77
N VAL A 81 6.79 -12.05 16.06
CA VAL A 81 8.08 -12.63 15.66
C VAL A 81 8.91 -11.63 14.85
N ALA A 82 8.29 -10.99 13.86
CA ALA A 82 8.95 -9.99 13.03
C ALA A 82 9.41 -8.77 13.84
N LEU A 83 8.56 -8.28 14.74
CA LEU A 83 8.89 -7.14 15.61
C LEU A 83 10.05 -7.46 16.55
N VAL A 84 10.09 -8.66 17.13
CA VAL A 84 11.20 -9.09 17.98
C VAL A 84 12.50 -9.13 17.18
N VAL A 85 12.47 -9.63 15.94
CA VAL A 85 13.65 -9.65 15.06
C VAL A 85 14.13 -8.23 14.75
N THR A 86 13.24 -7.31 14.37
CA THR A 86 13.63 -5.91 14.09
C THR A 86 14.16 -5.20 15.32
N LEU A 87 13.61 -5.46 16.51
CA LEU A 87 14.13 -4.94 17.78
C LEU A 87 15.52 -5.50 18.11
N ILE A 88 15.76 -6.80 17.87
CA ILE A 88 17.09 -7.41 18.04
C ILE A 88 18.12 -6.74 17.12
N HIS A 89 17.76 -6.48 15.86
CA HIS A 89 18.62 -5.71 14.97
C HIS A 89 18.85 -4.29 15.49
N GLY A 90 17.81 -3.61 16.00
CA GLY A 90 17.94 -2.29 16.61
C GLY A 90 18.88 -2.27 17.81
N LEU A 91 18.90 -3.33 18.63
CA LEU A 91 19.89 -3.48 19.72
C LEU A 91 21.33 -3.65 19.19
N ARG A 92 21.49 -4.25 18.00
CA ARG A 92 22.80 -4.45 17.34
C ARG A 92 23.32 -3.18 16.65
N ALA A 93 22.47 -2.48 15.92
CA ALA A 93 22.88 -1.35 15.07
C ALA A 93 22.58 0.03 15.67
N GLY A 94 21.78 0.10 16.73
CA GLY A 94 21.29 1.33 17.34
C GLY A 94 19.86 1.69 16.92
N PHE A 95 19.19 2.46 17.77
CA PHE A 95 17.86 3.02 17.49
C PHE A 95 18.01 4.49 17.07
N CYS A 96 17.65 4.82 15.83
CA CYS A 96 17.67 6.21 15.34
C CYS A 96 16.35 6.93 15.68
N ASP A 97 15.22 6.40 15.18
CA ASP A 97 13.87 6.87 15.50
C ASP A 97 12.94 5.67 15.73
N ALA A 98 13.06 5.07 16.91
CA ALA A 98 12.28 3.90 17.27
C ALA A 98 10.77 4.21 17.35
N GLY A 99 10.39 5.43 17.72
CA GLY A 99 8.99 5.82 17.85
C GLY A 99 8.25 5.74 16.52
N SER A 100 8.74 6.46 15.51
CA SER A 100 8.15 6.43 14.18
C SER A 100 8.33 5.07 13.52
N GLY A 101 9.48 4.42 13.70
CA GLY A 101 9.72 3.07 13.17
C GLY A 101 8.72 2.04 13.69
N LEU A 102 8.39 2.07 14.99
CA LEU A 102 7.37 1.20 15.59
C LEU A 102 5.96 1.55 15.12
N ALA A 103 5.64 2.85 14.96
CA ALA A 103 4.35 3.28 14.42
C ALA A 103 4.16 2.80 12.98
N ILE A 104 5.17 2.95 12.12
CA ILE A 104 5.16 2.46 10.74
C ILE A 104 5.12 0.93 10.71
N PHE A 105 5.80 0.24 11.62
CA PHE A 105 5.71 -1.22 11.71
C PHE A 105 4.29 -1.69 12.08
N ALA A 106 3.68 -1.06 13.10
CA ALA A 106 2.33 -1.37 13.53
C ALA A 106 1.31 -1.09 12.43
N LEU A 107 1.40 0.08 11.80
CA LEU A 107 0.47 0.48 10.75
C LEU A 107 0.77 -0.20 9.41
N GLY A 108 1.99 -0.60 9.13
CA GLY A 108 2.40 -1.27 7.88
C GLY A 108 2.27 -2.78 8.00
N PRO A 109 3.37 -3.51 8.27
CA PRO A 109 3.40 -4.96 8.28
C PRO A 109 2.44 -5.63 9.26
N ALA A 110 2.18 -5.05 10.44
CA ALA A 110 1.34 -5.73 11.43
C ALA A 110 -0.14 -5.77 10.97
N ILE A 111 -0.72 -4.63 10.61
CA ILE A 111 -2.07 -4.60 10.01
C ILE A 111 -2.09 -5.30 8.64
N GLY A 112 -1.00 -5.18 7.87
CA GLY A 112 -0.78 -5.91 6.63
C GLY A 112 -0.92 -7.43 6.77
N SER A 113 -0.33 -8.00 7.82
CA SER A 113 -0.43 -9.43 8.13
C SER A 113 -1.87 -9.83 8.46
N VAL A 114 -2.62 -8.97 9.16
CA VAL A 114 -4.03 -9.18 9.48
C VAL A 114 -4.88 -9.17 8.21
N MET A 115 -4.61 -8.25 7.27
CA MET A 115 -5.23 -8.23 5.94
C MET A 115 -4.89 -9.49 5.13
N GLY A 116 -3.63 -9.94 5.21
CA GLY A 116 -3.20 -11.23 4.66
C GLY A 116 -4.00 -12.41 5.22
N ALA A 117 -4.20 -12.47 6.54
CA ALA A 117 -5.04 -13.49 7.16
C ALA A 117 -6.51 -13.41 6.73
N CYS A 118 -7.07 -12.22 6.51
CA CYS A 118 -8.41 -12.06 5.95
C CYS A 118 -8.49 -12.65 4.53
N TRP A 119 -7.51 -12.35 3.68
CA TRP A 119 -7.40 -12.93 2.34
C TRP A 119 -7.31 -14.46 2.40
N GLY A 120 -6.40 -15.00 3.21
CA GLY A 120 -6.23 -16.43 3.40
C GLY A 120 -7.49 -17.12 3.93
N PHE A 121 -8.19 -16.48 4.88
CA PHE A 121 -9.47 -16.96 5.39
C PHE A 121 -10.51 -17.10 4.28
N VAL A 122 -10.69 -16.06 3.45
CA VAL A 122 -11.62 -16.07 2.32
C VAL A 122 -11.27 -17.22 1.36
N LEU A 123 -10.00 -17.40 1.02
CA LEU A 123 -9.55 -18.53 0.18
C LEU A 123 -9.90 -19.88 0.81
N GLY A 124 -9.69 -20.05 2.11
CA GLY A 124 -10.08 -21.25 2.85
C GLY A 124 -11.58 -21.55 2.81
N GLN A 125 -12.42 -20.51 2.66
CA GLN A 125 -13.87 -20.64 2.49
C GLN A 125 -14.27 -20.98 1.06
N VAL A 126 -13.67 -20.32 0.07
CA VAL A 126 -14.06 -20.39 -1.35
C VAL A 126 -13.49 -21.64 -2.05
N VAL A 127 -12.29 -22.10 -1.71
CA VAL A 127 -11.67 -23.25 -2.37
C VAL A 127 -12.41 -24.55 -1.99
N PRO A 128 -12.99 -25.30 -2.95
CA PRO A 128 -13.87 -26.42 -2.67
C PRO A 128 -13.21 -27.58 -1.92
N PHE A 129 -13.96 -28.17 -0.98
CA PHE A 129 -13.55 -29.37 -0.24
C PHE A 129 -13.64 -30.66 -1.06
N SER A 130 -14.34 -30.63 -2.20
CA SER A 130 -14.45 -31.77 -3.14
C SER A 130 -13.14 -32.07 -3.88
N LEU A 131 -12.19 -31.13 -3.88
CA LEU A 131 -10.88 -31.33 -4.49
C LEU A 131 -10.05 -32.32 -3.69
N SER A 132 -9.14 -33.03 -4.36
CA SER A 132 -8.17 -33.88 -3.67
C SER A 132 -7.35 -33.06 -2.67
N ARG A 133 -7.01 -33.67 -1.53
CA ARG A 133 -6.28 -32.99 -0.45
C ARG A 133 -5.00 -32.31 -0.94
N ARG A 134 -4.27 -32.96 -1.87
CA ARG A 134 -3.05 -32.40 -2.47
C ARG A 134 -3.34 -31.16 -3.31
N LEU A 135 -4.27 -31.28 -4.27
CA LEU A 135 -4.63 -30.17 -5.17
C LEU A 135 -5.15 -28.96 -4.37
N ARG A 136 -6.00 -29.20 -3.38
CA ARG A 136 -6.54 -28.15 -2.53
C ARG A 136 -5.45 -27.38 -1.77
N VAL A 137 -4.50 -28.09 -1.16
CA VAL A 137 -3.38 -27.45 -0.46
C VAL A 137 -2.51 -26.65 -1.44
N THR A 138 -2.20 -27.20 -2.62
CA THR A 138 -1.44 -26.49 -3.65
C THR A 138 -2.14 -25.20 -4.09
N LEU A 139 -3.45 -25.24 -4.34
CA LEU A 139 -4.23 -24.06 -4.70
C LEU A 139 -4.27 -23.03 -3.58
N LEU A 140 -4.47 -23.44 -2.32
CA LEU A 140 -4.46 -22.53 -1.19
C LEU A 140 -3.11 -21.82 -1.06
N LEU A 141 -2.00 -22.53 -1.23
CA LEU A 141 -0.66 -21.93 -1.22
C LEU A 141 -0.47 -20.93 -2.36
N ALA A 142 -0.80 -21.33 -3.60
CA ALA A 142 -0.63 -20.48 -4.77
C ALA A 142 -1.50 -19.20 -4.71
N LEU A 143 -2.78 -19.35 -4.33
CA LEU A 143 -3.71 -18.22 -4.23
C LEU A 143 -3.40 -17.31 -3.03
N SER A 144 -2.79 -17.83 -1.96
CA SER A 144 -2.39 -17.00 -0.81
C SER A 144 -1.36 -15.95 -1.20
N LEU A 145 -0.46 -16.27 -2.12
CA LEU A 145 0.55 -15.34 -2.64
C LEU A 145 -0.05 -14.31 -3.61
N LEU A 146 -1.14 -14.69 -4.31
CA LEU A 146 -1.74 -13.87 -5.35
C LEU A 146 -2.30 -12.54 -4.81
N GLY A 147 -2.90 -12.54 -3.61
CA GLY A 147 -3.49 -11.32 -3.02
C GLY A 147 -2.46 -10.19 -2.82
N PRO A 148 -1.43 -10.40 -1.98
CA PRO A 148 -0.35 -9.45 -1.80
C PRO A 148 0.37 -9.09 -3.11
N PHE A 149 0.59 -10.07 -3.99
CA PHE A 149 1.21 -9.83 -5.29
C PHE A 149 0.38 -8.90 -6.18
N VAL A 150 -0.94 -9.10 -6.25
CA VAL A 150 -1.85 -8.21 -6.98
C VAL A 150 -1.84 -6.81 -6.37
N GLY A 151 -1.75 -6.67 -5.04
CA GLY A 151 -1.60 -5.36 -4.37
C GLY A 151 -0.35 -4.60 -4.85
N VAL A 152 0.79 -5.29 -4.91
CA VAL A 152 2.03 -4.74 -5.47
C VAL A 152 1.86 -4.37 -6.95
N LEU A 153 1.26 -5.24 -7.76
CA LEU A 153 1.03 -4.96 -9.19
C LEU A 153 0.11 -3.74 -9.40
N LEU A 154 -0.95 -3.60 -8.60
CA LEU A 154 -1.83 -2.44 -8.65
C LEU A 154 -1.08 -1.17 -8.26
N SER A 155 -0.23 -1.23 -7.23
CA SER A 155 0.63 -0.10 -6.82
C SER A 155 1.60 0.30 -7.95
N LEU A 156 2.24 -0.67 -8.61
CA LEU A 156 3.12 -0.43 -9.76
C LEU A 156 2.36 0.11 -10.98
N PHE A 157 1.15 -0.39 -11.23
CA PHE A 157 0.29 0.12 -12.28
C PHE A 157 -0.07 1.58 -12.03
N ARG A 158 -0.41 1.94 -10.78
CA ARG A 158 -0.68 3.34 -10.39
C ARG A 158 0.57 4.20 -10.52
N PHE A 159 1.74 3.72 -10.09
CA PHE A 159 3.01 4.41 -10.32
C PHE A 159 3.24 4.69 -11.80
N TYR A 160 2.96 3.72 -12.68
CA TYR A 160 3.17 3.87 -14.11
C TYR A 160 2.16 4.81 -14.77
N THR A 161 0.88 4.74 -14.35
CA THR A 161 -0.24 5.44 -15.01
C THR A 161 -0.64 6.75 -14.36
N SER A 162 -0.11 7.09 -13.18
CA SER A 162 -0.45 8.31 -12.44
C SER A 162 0.79 9.16 -12.14
N PRO A 163 0.63 10.43 -11.70
CA PRO A 163 1.72 11.26 -11.22
C PRO A 163 2.46 10.72 -9.99
N MET A 164 1.78 9.91 -9.19
CA MET A 164 2.28 9.47 -7.88
C MET A 164 3.55 8.63 -7.97
N VAL A 165 4.44 8.81 -7.01
CA VAL A 165 5.56 7.93 -6.71
C VAL A 165 5.40 7.18 -5.39
N PHE A 166 4.49 7.61 -4.52
CA PHE A 166 4.11 6.88 -3.30
C PHE A 166 3.05 5.81 -3.57
N ALA A 167 2.86 4.89 -2.62
CA ALA A 167 1.75 3.94 -2.64
C ALA A 167 1.27 3.56 -1.24
N TYR A 168 -0.05 3.48 -1.06
CA TYR A 168 -0.70 2.84 0.08
C TYR A 168 -1.33 1.53 -0.36
N ASP A 169 -1.04 0.45 0.36
CA ASP A 169 -1.47 -0.90 0.02
C ASP A 169 -2.01 -1.65 1.25
N PRO A 170 -3.06 -2.48 1.11
CA PRO A 170 -3.66 -3.16 2.25
C PRO A 170 -2.69 -4.15 2.92
N PHE A 171 -1.75 -4.71 2.16
CA PHE A 171 -0.82 -5.74 2.60
C PHE A 171 0.51 -5.13 3.04
N PHE A 172 1.26 -4.46 2.18
CA PHE A 172 2.60 -3.97 2.57
C PHE A 172 2.56 -2.64 3.35
N GLY A 173 1.44 -1.93 3.33
CA GLY A 173 1.24 -0.69 4.08
C GLY A 173 1.56 0.55 3.27
N PHE A 174 2.76 1.09 3.42
CA PHE A 174 3.12 2.38 2.83
C PHE A 174 4.49 2.33 2.16
N PHE A 175 4.53 2.86 0.94
CA PHE A 175 5.73 3.18 0.21
C PHE A 175 5.80 4.69 0.01
N SER A 176 6.78 5.35 0.62
CA SER A 176 6.94 6.81 0.62
C SER A 176 7.31 7.40 -0.74
N GLY A 177 7.87 6.60 -1.66
CA GLY A 177 8.30 7.08 -2.97
C GLY A 177 9.81 7.24 -3.06
N THR A 178 10.27 8.48 -3.22
CA THR A 178 11.70 8.76 -3.46
C THR A 178 12.54 8.51 -2.21
N ILE A 179 13.56 7.66 -2.32
CA ILE A 179 14.46 7.27 -1.21
C ILE A 179 15.24 8.47 -0.64
N TYR A 180 15.38 9.55 -1.42
CA TYR A 180 16.06 10.77 -1.01
C TYR A 180 15.21 11.70 -0.13
N ASP A 181 13.91 11.43 0.01
CA ASP A 181 13.00 12.25 0.79
C ASP A 181 12.83 11.61 2.17
N THR A 182 13.46 12.19 3.19
CA THR A 182 13.57 11.59 4.53
C THR A 182 12.34 11.78 5.41
N ASP A 183 11.42 12.67 5.01
CA ASP A 183 10.24 13.02 5.78
C ASP A 183 9.09 12.01 5.54
N VAL A 184 9.19 10.84 6.16
CA VAL A 184 8.18 9.77 6.05
C VAL A 184 7.03 9.96 7.06
N THR A 185 7.25 10.74 8.12
CA THR A 185 6.33 10.92 9.25
C THR A 185 5.08 11.73 8.91
N ASP A 186 5.16 12.66 7.96
CA ASP A 186 4.03 13.49 7.50
C ASP A 186 2.88 12.61 6.96
N SER A 187 3.21 11.42 6.46
CA SER A 187 2.24 10.47 5.89
C SER A 187 1.56 9.58 6.93
N LEU A 188 1.91 9.66 8.22
CA LEU A 188 1.32 8.80 9.26
C LEU A 188 -0.18 9.02 9.42
N PHE A 189 -0.65 10.26 9.35
CA PHE A 189 -2.08 10.56 9.44
C PHE A 189 -2.86 9.98 8.26
N THR A 190 -2.33 10.14 7.04
CA THR A 190 -2.88 9.55 5.83
C THR A 190 -2.88 8.02 5.90
N LEU A 191 -1.82 7.41 6.43
CA LEU A 191 -1.77 5.98 6.70
C LEU A 191 -2.82 5.55 7.72
N LEU A 192 -3.07 6.33 8.78
CA LEU A 192 -4.11 6.03 9.78
C LEU A 192 -5.50 6.01 9.15
N THR A 193 -5.84 6.99 8.30
CA THR A 193 -7.14 6.99 7.60
C THR A 193 -7.25 5.82 6.62
N TYR A 194 -6.15 5.45 5.95
CA TYR A 194 -6.09 4.25 5.11
C TYR A 194 -6.33 2.97 5.93
N ARG A 195 -5.76 2.91 7.15
CA ARG A 195 -5.95 1.78 8.06
C ARG A 195 -7.32 1.74 8.71
N ALA A 196 -8.03 2.85 8.85
CA ALA A 196 -9.43 2.83 9.24
C ALA A 196 -10.27 2.03 8.22
N GLY A 197 -10.03 2.22 6.92
CA GLY A 197 -10.63 1.40 5.85
C GLY A 197 -10.22 -0.07 5.93
N SER A 198 -8.93 -0.35 6.22
CA SER A 198 -8.44 -1.72 6.43
C SER A 198 -9.16 -2.42 7.60
N VAL A 199 -9.29 -1.75 8.75
CA VAL A 199 -10.01 -2.26 9.93
C VAL A 199 -11.48 -2.51 9.61
N ALA A 200 -12.13 -1.60 8.87
CA ALA A 200 -13.50 -1.80 8.41
C ALA A 200 -13.63 -3.07 7.55
N THR A 201 -12.65 -3.36 6.68
CA THR A 201 -12.60 -4.62 5.93
C THR A 201 -12.46 -5.84 6.85
N VAL A 202 -11.58 -5.79 7.85
CA VAL A 202 -11.41 -6.89 8.82
C VAL A 202 -12.72 -7.17 9.57
N VAL A 203 -13.41 -6.12 10.02
CA VAL A 203 -14.72 -6.23 10.70
C VAL A 203 -15.78 -6.79 9.75
N ALA A 204 -15.81 -6.37 8.49
CA ALA A 204 -16.75 -6.90 7.50
C ALA A 204 -16.51 -8.39 7.20
N VAL A 205 -15.26 -8.81 7.00
CA VAL A 205 -14.91 -10.21 6.76
C VAL A 205 -15.17 -11.07 7.99
N GLY A 206 -14.80 -10.59 9.18
CA GLY A 206 -15.04 -11.27 10.44
C GLY A 206 -16.53 -11.42 10.73
N GLY A 207 -17.32 -10.36 10.54
CA GLY A 207 -18.77 -10.37 10.64
C GLY A 207 -19.40 -11.38 9.68
N ALA A 208 -19.00 -11.39 8.41
CA ALA A 208 -19.43 -12.39 7.43
C ALA A 208 -19.11 -13.83 7.87
N ALA A 209 -17.96 -14.06 8.52
CA ALA A 209 -17.58 -15.38 9.03
C ALA A 209 -18.56 -15.92 10.10
N PHE A 210 -19.30 -15.06 10.82
CA PHE A 210 -20.34 -15.49 11.76
C PHE A 210 -21.66 -15.87 11.09
N PHE A 211 -21.92 -15.38 9.88
CA PHE A 211 -23.12 -15.69 9.11
C PHE A 211 -22.95 -16.86 8.15
N ILE A 212 -21.71 -17.32 7.94
CA ILE A 212 -21.42 -18.42 7.02
C ILE A 212 -21.23 -19.70 7.82
N THR A 213 -21.94 -20.76 7.42
CA THR A 213 -21.79 -22.12 7.93
C THR A 213 -21.49 -23.06 6.77
N ARG A 214 -21.04 -24.29 7.06
CA ARG A 214 -20.84 -25.33 6.05
C ARG A 214 -21.90 -26.41 6.21
N ASN A 215 -22.39 -26.92 5.09
CA ASN A 215 -23.17 -28.16 5.08
C ASN A 215 -22.24 -29.40 5.04
N ASP A 216 -22.81 -30.60 5.16
CA ASP A 216 -22.07 -31.86 5.13
C ASP A 216 -21.29 -32.09 3.82
N ALA A 217 -21.74 -31.45 2.73
CA ALA A 217 -21.06 -31.44 1.44
C ALA A 217 -19.95 -30.37 1.32
N GLY A 218 -19.64 -29.64 2.40
CA GLY A 218 -18.61 -28.60 2.46
C GLY A 218 -18.97 -27.27 1.76
N ARG A 219 -20.22 -27.11 1.28
CA ARG A 219 -20.72 -25.88 0.65
C ARG A 219 -21.09 -24.84 1.70
N LEU A 220 -20.84 -23.57 1.37
CA LEU A 220 -21.20 -22.44 2.22
C LEU A 220 -22.72 -22.26 2.23
N ARG A 221 -23.29 -22.15 3.43
CA ARG A 221 -24.70 -21.83 3.66
C ARG A 221 -24.76 -20.62 4.55
N PHE A 222 -25.58 -19.64 4.14
CA PHE A 222 -25.91 -18.52 5.00
C PHE A 222 -26.75 -19.02 6.17
N SER A 223 -26.22 -18.89 7.38
CA SER A 223 -26.95 -19.12 8.61
C SER A 223 -27.60 -17.80 9.00
N GLN A 224 -28.93 -17.81 9.15
CA GLN A 224 -29.64 -16.70 9.76
C GLN A 224 -29.22 -16.63 11.24
N SER A 225 -28.20 -15.83 11.53
CA SER A 225 -27.85 -15.51 12.91
C SER A 225 -28.99 -14.71 13.53
N ARG A 226 -29.34 -15.02 14.78
CA ARG A 226 -30.42 -14.35 15.53
C ARG A 226 -30.03 -12.93 16.02
N HIS A 227 -28.88 -12.41 15.60
CA HIS A 227 -28.30 -11.15 16.08
C HIS A 227 -28.28 -10.10 14.96
N PRO A 228 -29.38 -9.35 14.76
CA PRO A 228 -29.47 -8.32 13.71
C PRO A 228 -28.40 -7.23 13.86
N GLY A 229 -27.93 -6.96 15.08
CA GLY A 229 -26.85 -5.99 15.32
C GLY A 229 -25.53 -6.35 14.63
N VAL A 230 -25.16 -7.63 14.60
CA VAL A 230 -23.93 -8.08 13.92
C VAL A 230 -24.07 -7.93 12.40
N LEU A 231 -25.27 -8.10 11.86
CA LEU A 231 -25.53 -7.95 10.43
C LEU A 231 -25.37 -6.48 10.02
N TRP A 232 -26.02 -5.58 10.76
CA TRP A 232 -25.91 -4.14 10.52
C TRP A 232 -24.48 -3.63 10.70
N MET A 233 -23.76 -4.10 11.72
CA MET A 233 -22.34 -3.76 11.91
C MET A 233 -21.48 -4.26 10.75
N THR A 234 -21.72 -5.48 10.26
CA THR A 234 -21.00 -6.05 9.10
C THR A 234 -21.26 -5.23 7.84
N ALA A 235 -22.52 -4.89 7.58
CA ALA A 235 -22.92 -4.07 6.44
C ALA A 235 -22.34 -2.66 6.52
N ALA A 236 -22.43 -2.01 7.70
CA ALA A 236 -21.86 -0.69 7.93
C ALA A 236 -20.33 -0.69 7.75
N ALA A 237 -19.63 -1.71 8.24
CA ALA A 237 -18.19 -1.86 8.06
C ALA A 237 -17.82 -2.08 6.58
N ALA A 238 -18.58 -2.88 5.84
CA ALA A 238 -18.37 -3.07 4.41
C ALA A 238 -18.59 -1.77 3.62
N VAL A 239 -19.65 -1.01 3.94
CA VAL A 239 -19.92 0.30 3.34
C VAL A 239 -18.82 1.30 3.69
N ALA A 240 -18.38 1.36 4.96
CA ALA A 240 -17.29 2.23 5.38
C ALA A 240 -15.98 1.91 4.65
N SER A 241 -15.62 0.63 4.50
CA SER A 241 -14.47 0.18 3.71
C SER A 241 -14.55 0.63 2.24
N LEU A 242 -15.72 0.49 1.62
CA LEU A 242 -15.96 0.98 0.26
C LEU A 242 -15.81 2.50 0.15
N ILE A 243 -16.41 3.26 1.07
CA ILE A 243 -16.35 4.72 1.08
C ILE A 243 -14.90 5.20 1.21
N VAL A 244 -14.13 4.64 2.16
CA VAL A 244 -12.72 5.00 2.34
C VAL A 244 -11.90 4.70 1.09
N THR A 245 -12.17 3.58 0.42
CA THR A 245 -11.47 3.20 -0.82
C THR A 245 -11.83 4.14 -1.98
N ALA A 246 -13.12 4.49 -2.12
CA ALA A 246 -13.63 5.36 -3.18
C ALA A 246 -13.18 6.81 -3.01
N GLU A 247 -13.17 7.32 -1.77
CA GLU A 247 -12.72 8.67 -1.41
C GLU A 247 -11.20 8.77 -1.25
N GLY A 248 -10.45 7.75 -1.67
CA GLY A 248 -9.01 7.70 -1.47
C GLY A 248 -8.25 8.88 -2.10
N SER A 249 -8.79 9.56 -3.12
CA SER A 249 -8.19 10.79 -3.65
C SER A 249 -8.36 12.01 -2.78
N ARG A 250 -9.50 12.15 -2.10
CA ARG A 250 -9.73 13.20 -1.12
C ARG A 250 -8.99 12.94 0.19
N LEU A 251 -8.81 11.66 0.53
CA LEU A 251 -8.09 11.23 1.73
C LEU A 251 -6.57 11.17 1.55
N GLY A 252 -6.04 11.48 0.36
CA GLY A 252 -4.60 11.46 0.07
C GLY A 252 -4.00 10.04 -0.07
N HIS A 253 -4.84 9.02 -0.20
CA HIS A 253 -4.40 7.62 -0.42
C HIS A 253 -3.91 7.41 -1.85
N TRP A 254 -4.40 8.22 -2.79
CA TRP A 254 -3.97 8.19 -4.17
C TRP A 254 -4.35 9.44 -4.97
N HIS A 255 -3.57 9.79 -5.99
CA HIS A 255 -3.87 10.87 -6.91
C HIS A 255 -3.78 10.43 -8.38
N THR A 256 -4.49 11.14 -9.23
CA THR A 256 -4.45 11.03 -10.69
C THR A 256 -3.96 12.35 -11.29
N ALA A 257 -3.65 12.35 -12.59
CA ALA A 257 -3.34 13.60 -13.30
C ALA A 257 -4.45 14.63 -13.13
N ASP A 258 -5.71 14.19 -13.29
CA ASP A 258 -6.89 15.05 -13.19
C ASP A 258 -7.06 15.59 -11.78
N SER A 259 -6.98 14.74 -10.74
CA SER A 259 -7.13 15.23 -9.36
C SER A 259 -6.04 16.23 -8.95
N ILE A 260 -4.80 16.07 -9.46
CA ILE A 260 -3.73 17.04 -9.24
C ILE A 260 -4.01 18.33 -10.01
N ALA A 261 -4.42 18.23 -11.28
CA ALA A 261 -4.78 19.39 -12.08
C ALA A 261 -5.94 20.18 -11.48
N ASP A 262 -6.95 19.51 -10.94
CA ASP A 262 -8.07 20.13 -10.21
C ASP A 262 -7.60 20.85 -8.94
N THR A 263 -6.64 20.25 -8.21
CA THR A 263 -6.06 20.83 -6.99
C THR A 263 -5.23 22.08 -7.29
N LEU A 264 -4.46 22.06 -8.38
CA LEU A 264 -3.69 23.22 -8.84
C LEU A 264 -4.63 24.30 -9.42
N GLY A 265 -5.60 23.91 -10.24
CA GLY A 265 -6.75 24.74 -10.58
C GLY A 265 -6.52 25.82 -11.63
N ALA A 266 -5.34 25.87 -12.27
CA ALA A 266 -5.04 26.73 -13.41
C ALA A 266 -4.05 26.07 -14.40
N THR A 267 -4.16 26.44 -15.68
CA THR A 267 -3.32 25.92 -16.77
C THR A 267 -3.00 27.03 -17.76
N VAL A 268 -1.80 27.01 -18.34
CA VAL A 268 -1.37 27.86 -19.46
C VAL A 268 -0.57 26.99 -20.45
N LEU A 269 -0.74 27.21 -21.75
CA LEU A 269 -0.13 26.34 -22.76
C LEU A 269 0.27 27.08 -24.03
N ASP A 270 1.23 26.52 -24.74
CA ASP A 270 1.59 26.86 -26.11
C ASP A 270 1.81 25.59 -26.96
N GLU A 271 2.54 25.73 -28.07
CA GLU A 271 2.84 24.64 -29.00
C GLU A 271 3.73 23.53 -28.39
N ARG A 272 4.55 23.85 -27.39
CA ARG A 272 5.63 22.97 -26.87
C ARG A 272 5.44 22.57 -25.42
N CYS A 273 4.82 23.43 -24.61
CA CYS A 273 4.62 23.20 -23.20
C CYS A 273 3.17 23.46 -22.77
N GLU A 274 2.74 22.69 -21.79
CA GLU A 274 1.51 22.90 -21.03
C GLU A 274 1.89 22.92 -19.56
N VAL A 275 1.72 24.07 -18.91
CA VAL A 275 2.05 24.27 -17.50
C VAL A 275 0.75 24.28 -16.70
N ILE A 276 0.61 23.32 -15.80
CA ILE A 276 -0.46 23.24 -14.80
C ILE A 276 0.09 23.79 -13.49
N TYR A 277 -0.57 24.78 -12.88
CA TYR A 277 -0.01 25.55 -11.76
C TYR A 277 -1.10 26.00 -10.76
N PRO A 278 -0.74 26.41 -9.53
CA PRO A 278 -1.71 26.82 -8.53
C PRO A 278 -2.43 28.09 -8.97
N ARG A 279 -3.77 28.14 -8.86
CA ARG A 279 -4.59 29.30 -9.24
C ARG A 279 -4.18 30.62 -8.58
N ALA A 280 -3.49 30.55 -7.44
CA ALA A 280 -2.97 31.71 -6.73
C ALA A 280 -1.77 32.39 -7.43
N VAL A 281 -1.10 31.72 -8.36
CA VAL A 281 0.01 32.30 -9.13
C VAL A 281 -0.52 33.31 -10.12
N ASP A 282 0.15 34.47 -10.19
CA ASP A 282 -0.25 35.54 -11.11
C ASP A 282 0.00 35.17 -12.58
N ALA A 283 -0.80 35.76 -13.47
CA ALA A 283 -0.76 35.44 -14.89
C ALA A 283 0.57 35.83 -15.57
N GLN A 284 1.33 36.78 -15.01
CA GLN A 284 2.62 37.17 -15.58
C GLN A 284 3.69 36.13 -15.25
N THR A 285 3.77 35.68 -14.00
CA THR A 285 4.64 34.58 -13.57
C THR A 285 4.31 33.29 -14.31
N ALA A 286 3.02 32.97 -14.48
CA ALA A 286 2.61 31.80 -15.27
C ALA A 286 3.11 31.87 -16.73
N LYS A 287 3.08 33.06 -17.36
CA LYS A 287 3.63 33.26 -18.71
C LYS A 287 5.15 33.14 -18.74
N LEU A 288 5.86 33.60 -17.70
CA LEU A 288 7.31 33.45 -17.59
C LEU A 288 7.71 31.97 -17.47
N LEU A 289 7.00 31.20 -16.65
CA LEU A 289 7.21 29.75 -16.51
C LEU A 289 6.97 29.01 -17.83
N LEU A 290 5.91 29.36 -18.56
CA LEU A 290 5.63 28.80 -19.88
C LEU A 290 6.77 29.16 -20.86
N HIS A 291 7.22 30.42 -20.86
CA HIS A 291 8.29 30.86 -21.73
C HIS A 291 9.61 30.13 -21.46
N ASP A 292 9.95 29.90 -20.19
CA ASP A 292 11.13 29.15 -19.77
C ASP A 292 11.07 27.70 -20.29
N CYS A 293 9.96 27.00 -20.00
CA CYS A 293 9.71 25.64 -20.47
C CYS A 293 9.84 25.52 -22.00
N SER A 294 9.22 26.43 -22.75
CA SER A 294 9.21 26.38 -24.21
C SER A 294 10.55 26.78 -24.82
N THR A 295 11.34 27.61 -24.13
CA THR A 295 12.71 27.93 -24.54
C THR A 295 13.62 26.73 -24.34
N GLN A 296 13.50 26.08 -23.20
CA GLN A 296 14.31 24.91 -22.85
C GLN A 296 13.98 23.69 -23.72
N SER A 297 12.71 23.46 -23.99
CA SER A 297 12.28 22.45 -24.96
C SER A 297 12.92 22.66 -26.34
N ARG A 298 12.98 23.91 -26.83
CA ARG A 298 13.64 24.25 -28.11
C ARG A 298 15.14 23.99 -28.07
N GLN A 299 15.81 24.36 -26.97
CA GLN A 299 17.24 24.12 -26.80
C GLN A 299 17.57 22.63 -26.79
N VAL A 300 16.80 21.82 -26.06
CA VAL A 300 16.98 20.36 -26.01
C VAL A 300 16.73 19.72 -27.38
N ILE A 301 15.69 20.13 -28.10
CA ILE A 301 15.41 19.65 -29.46
C ILE A 301 16.60 19.94 -30.40
N ALA A 302 17.11 21.17 -30.36
CA ALA A 302 18.26 21.58 -31.17
C ALA A 302 19.54 20.82 -30.79
N ALA A 303 19.80 20.67 -29.49
CA ALA A 303 20.97 19.96 -28.98
C ALA A 303 20.96 18.46 -29.32
N LEU A 304 19.78 17.82 -29.31
CA LEU A 304 19.61 16.41 -29.67
C LEU A 304 19.49 16.18 -31.18
N GLY A 305 19.38 17.25 -31.98
CA GLY A 305 19.25 17.15 -33.44
C GLY A 305 17.95 16.46 -33.90
N VAL A 306 16.88 16.52 -33.11
CA VAL A 306 15.58 15.91 -33.46
C VAL A 306 14.68 16.93 -34.16
N GLU A 307 13.90 16.51 -35.16
CA GLU A 307 13.04 17.41 -35.92
C GLU A 307 11.89 17.98 -35.09
N SER A 308 11.32 17.16 -34.20
CA SER A 308 10.26 17.58 -33.30
C SER A 308 10.21 16.71 -32.05
N ALA A 309 9.74 17.28 -30.94
CA ALA A 309 9.38 16.57 -29.73
C ALA A 309 7.89 16.80 -29.43
N PRO A 310 7.22 15.81 -28.81
CA PRO A 310 5.84 16.00 -28.38
C PRO A 310 5.75 17.05 -27.26
N ARG A 311 4.57 17.67 -27.12
CA ARG A 311 4.29 18.63 -26.05
C ARG A 311 4.54 18.02 -24.67
N VAL A 312 5.24 18.75 -23.80
CA VAL A 312 5.53 18.35 -22.42
C VAL A 312 4.54 19.00 -21.46
N ARG A 313 4.02 18.23 -20.51
CA ARG A 313 3.17 18.73 -19.41
C ARG A 313 4.01 18.93 -18.16
N VAL A 314 4.00 20.15 -17.63
CA VAL A 314 4.72 20.52 -16.41
C VAL A 314 3.70 20.79 -15.31
N TYR A 315 3.74 20.00 -14.25
CA TYR A 315 2.98 20.26 -13.04
C TYR A 315 3.88 21.07 -12.10
N MET A 316 3.46 22.31 -11.88
CA MET A 316 4.10 23.28 -11.01
C MET A 316 3.35 23.32 -9.68
N PHE A 317 3.99 22.90 -8.59
CA PHE A 317 3.41 22.90 -7.24
C PHE A 317 3.79 24.18 -6.48
N ALA A 318 2.96 24.63 -5.55
CA ALA A 318 3.20 25.86 -4.80
C ALA A 318 4.48 25.81 -3.95
N ASN A 319 4.81 24.63 -3.41
CA ASN A 319 5.97 24.38 -2.55
C ASN A 319 6.31 22.87 -2.49
N PRO A 320 7.46 22.47 -1.94
CA PRO A 320 7.84 21.07 -1.77
C PRO A 320 6.82 20.24 -0.96
N GLY A 321 6.16 20.83 0.03
CA GLY A 321 5.16 20.15 0.86
C GLY A 321 3.93 19.70 0.05
N GLN A 322 3.34 20.62 -0.73
CA GLN A 322 2.22 20.31 -1.62
C GLN A 322 2.61 19.26 -2.67
N LYS A 323 3.83 19.36 -3.20
CA LYS A 323 4.35 18.38 -4.15
C LYS A 323 4.48 17.00 -3.50
N ARG A 324 4.99 16.92 -2.27
CA ARG A 324 5.09 15.67 -1.50
C ARG A 324 3.73 15.06 -1.23
N GLU A 325 2.76 15.86 -0.81
CA GLU A 325 1.39 15.39 -0.56
C GLU A 325 0.76 14.78 -1.82
N LEU A 326 0.88 15.45 -2.96
CA LEU A 326 0.20 15.05 -4.19
C LEU A 326 0.95 14.01 -5.01
N THR A 327 2.28 13.96 -4.91
CA THR A 327 3.11 13.07 -5.74
C THR A 327 3.96 12.10 -4.93
N GLY A 328 4.29 12.38 -3.67
CA GLY A 328 5.22 11.58 -2.86
C GLY A 328 6.69 11.97 -3.02
N ALA A 329 6.98 13.04 -3.75
CA ALA A 329 8.33 13.57 -3.90
C ALA A 329 8.35 15.06 -3.59
N GLY A 330 8.82 15.46 -2.40
CA GLY A 330 8.92 16.86 -2.00
C GLY A 330 10.15 17.53 -2.58
N GLY A 331 11.33 17.16 -2.05
CA GLY A 331 12.61 17.73 -2.45
C GLY A 331 13.18 17.16 -3.76
N THR A 332 12.68 16.00 -4.21
CA THR A 332 13.19 15.35 -5.42
C THR A 332 12.38 15.74 -6.64
N SER A 333 13.04 16.20 -7.71
CA SER A 333 12.39 16.44 -9.00
C SER A 333 12.17 15.15 -9.78
N VAL A 334 10.94 14.97 -10.26
CA VAL A 334 10.50 13.74 -10.92
C VAL A 334 10.04 14.08 -12.32
N ALA A 335 10.55 13.36 -13.31
CA ALA A 335 10.01 13.34 -14.66
C ALA A 335 9.55 11.93 -14.98
N LYS A 336 8.43 11.80 -15.70
CA LYS A 336 7.91 10.53 -16.23
C LYS A 336 7.90 10.61 -17.75
N PRO A 337 9.02 10.29 -18.44
CA PRO A 337 9.14 10.43 -19.90
C PRO A 337 8.06 9.68 -20.67
N TRP A 338 7.67 8.49 -20.21
CA TRP A 338 6.61 7.69 -20.83
C TRP A 338 5.22 8.35 -20.76
N ARG A 339 5.01 9.33 -19.87
CA ARG A 339 3.79 10.15 -19.79
C ARG A 339 3.96 11.56 -20.35
N LYS A 340 5.20 11.95 -20.70
CA LYS A 340 5.58 13.30 -21.13
C LYS A 340 5.28 14.35 -20.06
N GLU A 341 5.54 13.99 -18.80
CA GLU A 341 5.20 14.79 -17.62
C GLU A 341 6.44 15.12 -16.78
N VAL A 342 6.48 16.33 -16.25
CA VAL A 342 7.52 16.83 -15.33
C VAL A 342 6.84 17.41 -14.09
N TYR A 343 7.40 17.14 -12.90
CA TYR A 343 6.82 17.51 -11.61
C TYR A 343 7.81 18.35 -10.80
N VAL A 344 7.57 19.66 -10.70
CA VAL A 344 8.45 20.67 -10.09
C VAL A 344 7.65 21.60 -9.19
N HIS A 345 8.28 22.28 -8.25
CA HIS A 345 7.63 23.29 -7.40
C HIS A 345 8.11 24.69 -7.79
N LEU A 346 7.34 25.72 -7.47
CA LEU A 346 7.71 27.11 -7.72
C LEU A 346 9.04 27.45 -7.03
N ASP A 347 9.90 28.15 -7.77
CA ASP A 347 11.22 28.60 -7.34
C ASP A 347 11.56 29.92 -8.05
N GLU A 348 12.76 30.46 -7.81
CA GLU A 348 13.25 31.69 -8.45
C GLU A 348 13.29 31.58 -9.98
N TYR A 349 13.17 32.73 -10.67
CA TYR A 349 13.27 32.82 -12.13
C TYR A 349 14.69 33.27 -12.52
N PRO A 350 15.37 32.62 -13.49
CA PRO A 350 14.94 31.43 -14.25
C PRO A 350 14.88 30.17 -13.39
N HIS A 351 13.95 29.27 -13.70
CA HIS A 351 13.67 28.13 -12.84
C HIS A 351 14.82 27.12 -12.88
N PRO A 352 15.43 26.75 -11.75
CA PRO A 352 16.71 26.02 -11.71
C PRO A 352 16.67 24.60 -12.30
N ILE A 353 15.47 24.02 -12.44
CA ILE A 353 15.25 22.65 -12.92
C ILE A 353 14.55 22.61 -14.29
N LEU A 354 13.85 23.68 -14.67
CA LEU A 354 13.28 23.76 -16.01
C LEU A 354 14.36 24.24 -16.99
N GLY A 355 15.31 25.03 -16.47
CA GLY A 355 16.49 25.59 -17.11
C GLY A 355 17.60 24.58 -17.43
#